data_AF-A0A6G1H807-F1
#
_entry.id   AF-A0A6G1H807-F1
#
_cell.length_a   1.000
_cell.length_b   1.000
_cell.length_c   1.000
_cell.angle_alpha   90.00
_cell.angle_beta   90.00
_cell.angle_gamma   90.00
#
_symmetry.space_group_name_H-M   'P 1'
#
loop_
_entity.id
_entity.type
_entity.pdbx_description
1 polymer ?
#
loop_
_entity_poly.entity_id
_entity_poly.type
_entity_poly.pdbx_seq_one_letter_code
_entity_poly.pdbx_strand_id
1 'polypeptide(L)'
;MTQVSDVEFLQSTVKTLRLKDNTLDEVLPVSTPSDQHRPLPATDLGALDVLPLELLHIVLSKADLYTLTTFKFINRRALAVVESSQQYKTILYHARDALRSALRIGAGGQLTLQELFDTLCKPNCELCGDFGGYIYLLACQRVCFLCFSEDRRYLPLRRCDVKRKFALKHPLVKTLPSMRSLTGIYSPNEKKVTISQTLIDYQVAYQAGLSFHGSATAVGRQLEEEHNQYMRGVKRLRKADEPFDGLSGNPLRFMAITRAPVFNRNTQQAEWGAYCLGCQDYKGRRTRSLCWRRRYTASSLTDHLVQYGRIECGEHSADDKHESYFRLLVDGKHIKYLVIDQGLYDVEDMCFEPALLSMIPPLPPEITNIWHPLQMDHLEFRMVKDLRSSVCEATAPNFPSSIVLKFARFDWEIPQLEHETLAYKWIAEHAIGPKFLGHLTEEGRVIGFMIEKIRGFKHAEPGDLAVCQAALERLHRLGTKHGDVNKHNILVRSDGEGATLIDFDVAQFCEDDVVLAEEYQSLERELCDTSGRGGILTESVIP
;
A
#
# COMPACT_ATOMS: atom_id res chain seq x y z
N MET A 1 6.04 -6.92 -17.26
CA MET A 1 6.62 -5.60 -16.94
C MET A 1 8.10 -5.78 -16.67
N THR A 2 8.95 -5.06 -17.38
CA THR A 2 10.42 -5.14 -17.28
C THR A 2 10.90 -4.34 -16.08
N GLN A 3 11.66 -4.94 -15.17
CA GLN A 3 12.28 -4.19 -14.05
C GLN A 3 13.24 -3.13 -14.59
N VAL A 4 13.29 -1.97 -13.92
CA VAL A 4 14.29 -0.92 -14.21
C VAL A 4 15.69 -1.53 -14.11
N SER A 5 16.51 -1.32 -15.13
CA SER A 5 17.90 -1.82 -15.13
C SER A 5 18.71 -1.16 -14.01
N ASP A 6 19.75 -1.84 -13.50
CA ASP A 6 20.63 -1.26 -12.46
C ASP A 6 21.22 0.10 -12.86
N VAL A 7 21.46 0.30 -14.16
CA VAL A 7 21.98 1.56 -14.72
C VAL A 7 20.93 2.67 -14.61
N GLU A 8 19.69 2.39 -15.02
CA GLU A 8 18.59 3.34 -14.97
C GLU A 8 18.19 3.67 -13.52
N PHE A 9 18.28 2.69 -12.60
CA PHE A 9 18.09 2.92 -11.17
C PHE A 9 19.13 3.90 -10.61
N LEU A 10 20.41 3.74 -10.97
CA LEU A 10 21.48 4.64 -10.53
C LEU A 10 21.37 6.04 -11.15
N GLN A 11 20.88 6.15 -12.38
CA GLN A 11 20.66 7.43 -13.06
C GLN A 11 19.43 8.19 -12.51
N SER A 12 18.46 7.46 -11.97
CA SER A 12 17.17 7.99 -11.48
C SER A 12 17.14 8.27 -9.97
N THR A 13 18.22 7.94 -9.24
CA THR A 13 18.23 8.03 -7.78
C THR A 13 19.49 8.64 -7.20
N VAL A 14 19.36 9.16 -5.98
CA VAL A 14 20.49 9.56 -5.12
C VAL A 14 20.51 8.69 -3.86
N LYS A 15 21.68 8.20 -3.47
CA LYS A 15 21.82 7.33 -2.28
C LYS A 15 21.70 8.08 -0.96
N THR A 16 22.02 9.36 -0.95
CA THR A 16 22.08 10.19 0.25
C THR A 16 21.59 11.59 -0.03
N LEU A 17 20.73 12.12 0.84
CA LEU A 17 20.40 13.54 0.86
C LEU A 17 21.40 14.29 1.74
N ARG A 18 21.73 15.53 1.40
CA ARG A 18 22.61 16.41 2.22
C ARG A 18 21.85 16.99 3.40
N LEU A 19 21.32 16.12 4.27
CA LEU A 19 20.49 16.50 5.41
C LEU A 19 20.90 15.75 6.66
N LYS A 20 20.80 16.42 7.80
CA LYS A 20 21.01 15.82 9.11
C LYS A 20 19.68 15.65 9.80
N ASP A 21 19.31 14.40 10.07
CA ASP A 21 18.10 14.09 10.83
C ASP A 21 18.35 14.14 12.33
N ASN A 22 19.61 14.12 12.76
CA ASN A 22 20.02 14.08 14.17
C ASN A 22 19.29 12.94 14.89
N THR A 23 19.41 11.74 14.32
CA THR A 23 18.86 10.51 14.90
C THR A 23 19.70 10.03 16.09
N LEU A 24 19.19 9.04 16.83
CA LEU A 24 19.85 8.56 18.05
C LEU A 24 21.28 8.04 17.78
N ASP A 25 21.53 7.37 16.65
CA ASP A 25 22.86 6.88 16.28
C ASP A 25 23.88 8.01 16.09
N GLU A 26 23.45 9.18 15.64
CA GLU A 26 24.31 10.35 15.46
C GLU A 26 24.72 11.01 16.78
N VAL A 27 23.99 10.73 17.87
CA VAL A 27 24.30 11.24 19.23
C VAL A 27 25.31 10.36 19.95
N LEU A 28 25.49 9.11 19.50
CA LEU A 28 26.43 8.20 20.14
C LEU A 28 27.88 8.66 19.96
N PRO A 29 28.73 8.50 20.99
CA PRO A 29 30.16 8.78 20.84
C PRO A 29 30.77 7.85 19.78
N VAL A 30 31.78 8.33 19.06
CA VAL A 30 32.52 7.51 18.09
C VAL A 30 33.13 6.30 18.81
N SER A 31 32.84 5.10 18.33
CA SER A 31 33.48 3.89 18.83
C SER A 31 34.81 3.69 18.11
N THR A 32 35.92 3.71 18.85
CA THR A 32 37.22 3.30 18.33
C THR A 32 37.29 1.77 18.26
N PRO A 33 37.74 1.18 17.13
CA PRO A 33 38.05 -0.25 17.08
C PRO A 33 39.17 -0.53 18.08
N SER A 34 38.93 -1.44 19.02
CA SER A 34 39.98 -1.93 19.90
C SER A 34 40.68 -3.08 19.18
N ASP A 35 41.76 -2.77 18.45
CA ASP A 35 42.73 -3.74 17.98
C ASP A 35 43.58 -4.18 19.17
N GLN A 36 43.10 -5.21 19.86
CA GLN A 36 43.86 -5.89 20.89
C GLN A 36 44.08 -7.31 20.42
N HIS A 37 45.35 -7.73 20.39
CA HIS A 37 45.72 -9.13 20.28
C HIS A 37 45.03 -9.87 21.44
N ARG A 38 44.00 -10.68 21.15
CA ARG A 38 43.21 -11.34 22.19
C ARG A 38 43.84 -12.70 22.52
N PRO A 39 44.26 -12.93 23.78
CA PRO A 39 44.67 -14.26 24.23
C PRO A 39 43.56 -15.29 24.03
N LEU A 40 43.95 -16.54 23.79
CA LEU A 40 43.02 -17.67 23.72
C LEU A 40 42.26 -17.85 25.05
N PRO A 41 41.04 -18.43 25.01
CA PRO A 41 40.31 -18.75 26.24
C PRO A 41 41.09 -19.72 27.12
N ALA A 42 41.30 -19.35 28.39
CA ALA A 42 41.97 -20.19 29.38
C ALA A 42 41.00 -21.15 30.11
N THR A 43 39.69 -20.87 30.04
CA THR A 43 38.63 -21.62 30.71
C THR A 43 37.44 -21.81 29.78
N ASP A 44 36.63 -22.83 30.06
CA ASP A 44 35.41 -23.17 29.32
C ASP A 44 34.18 -22.33 29.79
N LEU A 45 32.97 -22.74 29.40
CA LEU A 45 31.70 -22.15 29.87
C LEU A 45 31.11 -22.86 31.11
N GLY A 46 31.88 -23.71 31.78
CA GLY A 46 31.39 -24.57 32.86
C GLY A 46 30.22 -25.44 32.39
N ALA A 47 29.10 -25.39 33.12
CA ALA A 47 27.92 -26.21 32.83
C ALA A 47 27.32 -25.99 31.43
N LEU A 48 27.55 -24.82 30.80
CA LEU A 48 27.05 -24.53 29.46
C LEU A 48 27.90 -25.15 28.35
N ASP A 49 29.15 -25.54 28.61
CA ASP A 49 30.03 -26.11 27.57
C ASP A 49 29.64 -27.55 27.19
N VAL A 50 28.73 -28.17 27.96
CA VAL A 50 28.07 -29.44 27.62
C VAL A 50 27.18 -29.29 26.38
N LEU A 51 26.68 -28.09 26.11
CA LEU A 51 25.81 -27.82 24.97
C LEU A 51 26.63 -27.65 23.68
N PRO A 52 26.24 -28.30 22.57
CA PRO A 52 26.77 -27.99 21.24
C PRO A 52 26.63 -26.51 20.90
N LEU A 53 27.54 -26.01 20.05
CA LEU A 53 27.61 -24.60 19.68
C LEU A 53 26.29 -24.09 19.07
N GLU A 54 25.62 -24.93 18.31
CA GLU A 54 24.35 -24.65 17.65
C GLU A 54 23.24 -24.40 18.68
N LEU A 55 23.19 -25.20 19.75
CA LEU A 55 22.23 -25.00 20.84
C LEU A 55 22.56 -23.74 21.63
N LEU A 56 23.85 -23.46 21.85
CA LEU A 56 24.27 -22.19 22.45
C LEU A 56 23.83 -21.00 21.60
N HIS A 57 23.96 -21.06 20.27
CA HIS A 57 23.49 -19.98 19.38
C HIS A 57 21.98 -19.80 19.43
N ILE A 58 21.19 -20.88 19.49
CA ILE A 58 19.72 -20.80 19.63
C ILE A 58 19.32 -20.18 20.97
N VAL A 59 20.02 -20.51 22.05
CA VAL A 59 19.76 -19.91 23.38
C VAL A 59 20.11 -18.43 23.36
N LEU A 60 21.30 -18.09 22.84
CA LEU A 60 21.79 -16.72 22.78
C LEU A 60 20.98 -15.84 21.81
N SER A 61 20.38 -16.39 20.76
CA SER A 61 19.51 -15.62 19.87
C SER A 61 18.22 -15.16 20.56
N LYS A 62 17.72 -15.94 21.52
CA LYS A 62 16.53 -15.63 22.32
C LYS A 62 16.82 -14.79 23.56
N ALA A 63 18.09 -14.60 23.92
CA ALA A 63 18.48 -13.73 25.02
C ALA A 63 18.28 -12.26 24.64
N ASP A 64 17.88 -11.44 25.61
CA ASP A 64 17.83 -10.00 25.43
C ASP A 64 19.25 -9.42 25.24
N LEU A 65 19.35 -8.30 24.53
CA LEU A 65 20.62 -7.69 24.16
C LEU A 65 21.46 -7.29 25.38
N TYR A 66 20.83 -6.93 26.49
CA TYR A 66 21.54 -6.60 27.73
C TYR A 66 22.18 -7.86 28.35
N THR A 67 21.41 -8.93 28.47
CA THR A 67 21.89 -10.25 28.93
C THR A 67 23.00 -10.78 28.02
N LEU A 68 22.81 -10.73 26.70
CA LEU A 68 23.81 -11.14 25.73
C LEU A 68 25.12 -10.34 25.88
N THR A 69 25.02 -9.02 25.99
CA THR A 69 26.18 -8.15 26.16
C THR A 69 26.92 -8.44 27.45
N THR A 70 26.19 -8.67 28.55
CA THR A 70 26.76 -9.03 29.85
C THR A 70 27.45 -10.40 29.79
N PHE A 71 26.83 -11.38 29.12
CA PHE A 71 27.38 -12.71 28.92
C PHE A 71 28.75 -12.67 28.22
N LYS A 72 28.91 -11.81 27.20
CA LYS A 72 30.21 -11.59 26.52
C LYS A 72 31.34 -11.19 27.46
N PHE A 73 31.04 -10.54 28.58
CA PHE A 73 32.04 -10.06 29.54
C PHE A 73 32.36 -11.04 30.67
N ILE A 74 31.68 -12.20 30.73
CA ILE A 74 31.92 -13.19 31.79
C ILE A 74 33.31 -13.81 31.66
N ASN A 75 33.65 -14.33 30.47
CA ASN A 75 34.98 -14.85 30.18
C ASN A 75 35.26 -14.82 28.66
N ARG A 76 36.50 -15.17 28.27
CA ARG A 76 36.93 -15.16 26.86
C ARG A 76 36.20 -16.19 26.00
N ARG A 77 35.78 -17.32 26.57
CA ARG A 77 35.02 -18.35 25.86
C ARG A 77 33.61 -17.87 25.55
N ALA A 78 32.93 -17.21 26.48
CA ALA A 78 31.61 -16.61 26.29
C ALA A 78 31.64 -15.54 25.20
N LEU A 79 32.67 -14.68 25.24
CA LEU A 79 32.95 -13.73 24.16
C LEU A 79 33.07 -14.42 22.80
N ALA A 80 33.91 -15.47 22.72
CA ALA A 80 34.15 -16.21 21.48
C ALA A 80 32.88 -16.89 20.95
N VAL A 81 32.05 -17.47 21.83
CA VAL A 81 30.78 -18.09 21.44
C VAL A 81 29.80 -17.06 20.88
N VAL A 82 29.63 -15.91 21.53
CA VAL A 82 28.76 -14.84 21.00
C VAL A 82 29.30 -14.28 19.69
N GLU A 83 30.61 -14.00 19.61
CA GLU A 83 31.23 -13.50 18.39
C GLU A 83 31.22 -14.53 17.26
N SER A 84 31.08 -15.83 17.55
CA SER A 84 30.93 -16.85 16.50
C SER A 84 29.55 -16.82 15.84
N SER A 85 28.51 -16.32 16.50
CA SER A 85 27.13 -16.23 15.97
C SER A 85 27.06 -15.33 14.74
N GLN A 86 26.47 -15.85 13.66
CA GLN A 86 26.29 -15.11 12.42
C GLN A 86 25.36 -13.91 12.59
N GLN A 87 24.26 -14.06 13.33
CA GLN A 87 23.32 -12.96 13.61
C GLN A 87 24.01 -11.79 14.31
N TYR A 88 24.82 -12.11 15.33
CA TYR A 88 25.57 -11.11 16.09
C TYR A 88 26.61 -10.41 15.21
N LYS A 89 27.38 -11.18 14.42
CA LYS A 89 28.34 -10.65 13.44
C LYS A 89 27.69 -9.70 12.45
N THR A 90 26.57 -10.10 11.83
CA THR A 90 25.83 -9.29 10.86
C THR A 90 25.37 -7.97 11.48
N ILE A 91 24.76 -8.00 12.66
CA ILE A 91 24.34 -6.78 13.37
C ILE A 91 25.56 -5.90 13.68
N LEU A 92 26.63 -6.47 14.22
CA LEU A 92 27.83 -5.71 14.60
C LEU A 92 28.53 -5.06 13.40
N TYR A 93 28.40 -5.65 12.21
CA TYR A 93 29.00 -5.16 10.98
C TYR A 93 28.10 -4.13 10.27
N HIS A 94 26.81 -4.44 10.06
CA HIS A 94 25.91 -3.60 9.26
C HIS A 94 25.05 -2.60 10.06
N ALA A 95 24.80 -2.87 11.35
CA ALA A 95 23.86 -2.10 12.17
C ALA A 95 24.36 -1.92 13.62
N ARG A 96 25.68 -1.71 13.77
CA ARG A 96 26.34 -1.58 15.07
C ARG A 96 25.67 -0.54 15.96
N ASP A 97 25.32 0.60 15.38
CA ASP A 97 24.76 1.71 16.14
C ASP A 97 23.31 1.45 16.57
N ALA A 98 22.58 0.54 15.91
CA ALA A 98 21.28 0.09 16.41
C ALA A 98 21.42 -0.71 17.72
N LEU A 99 22.37 -1.65 17.77
CA LEU A 99 22.71 -2.41 18.99
C LEU A 99 23.18 -1.47 20.10
N ARG A 100 24.11 -0.55 19.80
CA ARG A 100 24.63 0.40 20.79
C ARG A 100 23.54 1.34 21.29
N SER A 101 22.69 1.85 20.40
CA SER A 101 21.55 2.71 20.72
C SER A 101 20.58 2.01 21.67
N ALA A 102 20.18 0.78 21.34
CA ALA A 102 19.28 -0.03 22.18
C ALA A 102 19.81 -0.21 23.60
N LEU A 103 21.10 -0.54 23.73
CA LEU A 103 21.74 -0.69 25.04
C LEU A 103 21.83 0.64 25.80
N ARG A 104 22.18 1.74 25.12
CA ARG A 104 22.39 3.06 25.75
C ARG A 104 21.12 3.71 26.25
N ILE A 105 20.02 3.52 25.55
CA ILE A 105 18.72 4.03 26.00
C ILE A 105 18.02 3.09 27.01
N GLY A 106 18.62 1.93 27.30
CA GLY A 106 18.05 0.94 28.22
C GLY A 106 16.92 0.09 27.61
N ALA A 107 16.76 0.10 26.28
CA ALA A 107 15.80 -0.76 25.58
C ALA A 107 16.33 -2.20 25.41
N GLY A 108 17.63 -2.43 25.56
CA GLY A 108 18.26 -3.73 25.31
C GLY A 108 17.74 -4.89 26.17
N GLY A 109 17.11 -4.63 27.32
CA GLY A 109 16.48 -5.68 28.14
C GLY A 109 15.11 -6.14 27.63
N GLN A 110 14.55 -5.47 26.62
CA GLN A 110 13.24 -5.76 26.04
C GLN A 110 13.35 -6.28 24.59
N LEU A 111 14.58 -6.42 24.09
CA LEU A 111 14.87 -6.72 22.70
C LEU A 111 15.81 -7.92 22.67
N THR A 112 15.46 -8.96 21.94
CA THR A 112 16.32 -10.11 21.71
C THR A 112 17.27 -9.90 20.54
N LEU A 113 18.33 -10.70 20.48
CA LEU A 113 19.23 -10.71 19.32
C LEU A 113 18.48 -11.10 18.03
N GLN A 114 17.60 -12.10 18.13
CA GLN A 114 16.77 -12.60 17.04
C GLN A 114 15.83 -11.50 16.51
N GLU A 115 15.11 -10.79 17.38
CA GLU A 115 14.20 -9.71 16.97
C GLU A 115 14.93 -8.59 16.23
N LEU A 116 16.09 -8.15 16.73
CA LEU A 116 16.87 -7.11 16.06
C LEU A 116 17.39 -7.60 14.70
N PHE A 117 17.82 -8.86 14.61
CA PHE A 117 18.28 -9.45 13.36
C PHE A 117 17.14 -9.60 12.34
N ASP A 118 15.97 -10.07 12.77
CA ASP A 118 14.79 -10.23 11.92
C ASP A 118 14.33 -8.88 11.39
N THR A 119 14.26 -7.85 12.25
CA THR A 119 13.91 -6.48 11.84
C THR A 119 14.96 -5.86 10.91
N LEU A 120 16.23 -6.23 11.04
CA LEU A 120 17.27 -5.84 10.07
C LEU A 120 17.04 -6.48 8.70
N CYS A 121 16.44 -7.66 8.64
CA CYS A 121 16.18 -8.40 7.40
C CYS A 121 14.86 -8.00 6.70
N LYS A 122 13.96 -7.29 7.38
CA LYS A 122 12.71 -6.80 6.76
C LYS A 122 13.03 -5.62 5.82
N PRO A 123 12.50 -5.57 4.58
CA PRO A 123 12.72 -4.41 3.70
C PRO A 123 11.78 -3.24 4.00
N ASN A 124 10.55 -3.58 4.37
CA ASN A 124 9.42 -2.66 4.33
C ASN A 124 9.12 -2.07 5.72
N CYS A 125 8.61 -0.85 5.70
CA CYS A 125 8.00 -0.17 6.83
C CYS A 125 6.77 -0.95 7.28
N GLU A 126 6.68 -1.27 8.57
CA GLU A 126 5.58 -2.06 9.13
C GLU A 126 4.22 -1.35 9.06
N LEU A 127 4.22 -0.04 8.79
CA LEU A 127 3.00 0.73 8.67
C LEU A 127 2.52 0.89 7.22
N CYS A 128 3.38 1.33 6.30
CA CYS A 128 2.94 1.72 4.96
C CYS A 128 3.47 0.84 3.83
N GLY A 129 4.32 -0.14 4.11
CA GLY A 129 4.92 -0.99 3.08
C GLY A 129 6.08 -0.36 2.28
N ASP A 130 6.32 0.95 2.38
CA ASP A 130 7.48 1.60 1.74
C ASP A 130 8.81 1.07 2.30
N PHE A 131 9.93 1.37 1.64
CA PHE A 131 11.25 1.05 2.20
C PHE A 131 11.45 1.66 3.60
N GLY A 132 11.67 0.81 4.60
CA GLY A 132 11.84 1.26 5.97
C GLY A 132 13.31 1.50 6.29
N GLY A 133 13.84 2.72 6.10
CA GLY A 133 15.26 3.02 6.32
C GLY A 133 15.72 3.14 7.78
N TYR A 134 14.83 2.90 8.75
CA TYR A 134 15.07 3.14 10.16
C TYR A 134 14.49 2.00 11.01
N ILE A 135 15.02 1.84 12.23
CA ILE A 135 14.48 0.96 13.26
C ILE A 135 13.99 1.82 14.43
N TYR A 136 12.73 1.63 14.81
CA TYR A 136 12.16 2.14 16.04
C TYR A 136 12.45 1.17 17.19
N LEU A 137 13.39 1.55 18.05
CA LEU A 137 14.00 0.64 19.02
C LEU A 137 13.07 0.25 20.18
N LEU A 138 12.07 1.05 20.50
CA LEU A 138 11.14 0.74 21.59
C LEU A 138 10.24 -0.46 21.29
N ALA A 139 9.94 -0.72 20.01
CA ALA A 139 9.13 -1.85 19.58
C ALA A 139 9.87 -2.79 18.60
N CYS A 140 11.16 -2.54 18.34
CA CYS A 140 11.94 -3.23 17.31
C CYS A 140 11.30 -3.26 15.92
N GLN A 141 10.69 -2.17 15.48
CA GLN A 141 9.93 -2.14 14.21
C GLN A 141 10.69 -1.41 13.12
N ARG A 142 10.58 -1.92 11.89
CA ARG A 142 11.12 -1.22 10.72
C ARG A 142 10.16 -0.13 10.27
N VAL A 143 10.68 1.08 10.07
CA VAL A 143 9.86 2.26 9.75
C VAL A 143 10.53 3.14 8.70
N CYS A 144 9.72 3.76 7.84
CA CYS A 144 10.18 4.80 6.93
C CYS A 144 10.14 6.17 7.61
N PHE A 145 10.84 7.17 7.03
CA PHE A 145 10.92 8.50 7.60
C PHE A 145 9.53 9.12 7.86
N LEU A 146 8.68 9.11 6.84
CA LEU A 146 7.36 9.74 6.89
C LEU A 146 6.51 9.16 8.02
N CYS A 147 6.47 7.82 8.13
CA CYS A 147 5.73 7.14 9.19
C CYS A 147 6.19 7.56 10.58
N PHE A 148 7.48 7.46 10.88
CA PHE A 148 7.93 7.73 12.24
C PHE A 148 7.83 9.23 12.60
N SER A 149 7.93 10.12 11.60
CA SER A 149 7.81 11.56 11.81
C SER A 149 6.38 12.05 11.95
N GLU A 150 5.37 11.28 11.50
CA GLU A 150 3.98 11.74 11.44
C GLU A 150 3.02 10.89 12.29
N ASP A 151 3.14 9.55 12.25
CA ASP A 151 2.19 8.67 12.93
C ASP A 151 2.41 8.68 14.45
N ARG A 152 1.31 8.80 15.20
CA ARG A 152 1.32 8.91 16.66
C ARG A 152 1.94 7.70 17.37
N ARG A 153 1.94 6.52 16.76
CA ARG A 153 2.52 5.29 17.33
C ARG A 153 4.04 5.40 17.53
N TYR A 154 4.69 6.22 16.72
CA TYR A 154 6.14 6.44 16.78
C TYR A 154 6.50 7.75 17.48
N LEU A 155 5.60 8.26 18.33
CA LEU A 155 5.87 9.35 19.26
C LEU A 155 6.04 8.80 20.68
N PRO A 156 7.28 8.57 21.15
CA PRO A 156 7.53 8.20 22.53
C PRO A 156 6.97 9.25 23.50
N LEU A 157 6.30 8.78 24.54
CA LEU A 157 5.56 9.62 25.47
C LEU A 157 6.32 9.81 26.78
N ARG A 158 6.27 11.02 27.34
CA ARG A 158 6.73 11.24 28.71
C ARG A 158 5.72 10.65 29.69
N ARG A 159 6.17 10.37 30.91
CA ARG A 159 5.29 9.88 31.99
C ARG A 159 4.08 10.80 32.25
N CYS A 160 4.22 12.12 32.10
CA CYS A 160 3.09 13.05 32.24
C CYS A 160 2.07 12.88 31.11
N ASP A 161 2.53 12.64 29.89
CA ASP A 161 1.67 12.44 28.74
C ASP A 161 0.94 11.11 28.81
N VAL A 162 1.60 10.04 29.27
CA VAL A 162 0.96 8.73 29.51
C VAL A 162 -0.20 8.85 30.49
N LYS A 163 0.00 9.51 31.64
CA LYS A 163 -1.07 9.74 32.63
C LYS A 163 -2.25 10.48 32.02
N ARG A 164 -1.94 11.59 31.34
CA ARG A 164 -2.92 12.50 30.76
C ARG A 164 -3.67 11.93 29.55
N LYS A 165 -3.03 11.10 28.74
CA LYS A 165 -3.63 10.54 27.51
C LYS A 165 -4.35 9.21 27.75
N PHE A 166 -4.01 8.48 28.80
CA PHE A 166 -4.56 7.14 29.05
C PHE A 166 -5.17 6.97 30.44
N ALA A 167 -5.37 8.07 31.18
CA ALA A 167 -5.92 8.09 32.54
C ALA A 167 -5.24 7.08 33.48
N LEU A 168 -3.93 6.94 33.36
CA LEU A 168 -3.14 5.99 34.16
C LEU A 168 -2.60 6.64 35.44
N LYS A 169 -2.68 5.92 36.56
CA LYS A 169 -2.15 6.39 37.85
C LYS A 169 -0.62 6.28 37.93
N HIS A 170 -0.01 7.14 38.74
CA HIS A 170 1.46 7.21 38.88
C HIS A 170 2.14 5.85 39.18
N PRO A 171 1.64 5.01 40.11
CA PRO A 171 2.31 3.74 40.41
C PRO A 171 2.38 2.83 39.20
N LEU A 172 1.30 2.73 38.42
CA LEU A 172 1.22 1.91 37.22
C LEU A 172 2.12 2.44 36.09
N VAL A 173 2.18 3.76 35.88
CA VAL A 173 3.07 4.36 34.88
C VAL A 173 4.56 4.10 35.19
N LYS A 174 4.92 3.90 36.46
CA LYS A 174 6.30 3.56 36.86
C LYS A 174 6.69 2.13 36.52
N THR A 175 5.73 1.21 36.38
CA THR A 175 5.99 -0.21 36.04
C THR A 175 6.04 -0.46 34.55
N LEU A 176 5.62 0.51 33.72
CA LEU A 176 5.65 0.35 32.27
C LEU A 176 7.09 0.26 31.76
N PRO A 177 7.33 -0.62 30.76
CA PRO A 177 8.57 -0.63 30.01
C PRO A 177 8.91 0.77 29.50
N SER A 178 10.15 1.21 29.75
CA SER A 178 10.57 2.57 29.43
C SER A 178 12.03 2.63 29.05
N MET A 179 12.38 3.65 28.28
CA MET A 179 13.75 4.00 27.95
C MET A 179 14.18 5.29 28.64
N ARG A 180 15.49 5.54 28.66
CA ARG A 180 16.08 6.80 29.08
C ARG A 180 16.74 7.47 27.88
N SER A 181 16.27 8.66 27.50
CA SER A 181 16.84 9.39 26.36
C SER A 181 18.26 9.90 26.66
N LEU A 182 19.07 10.03 25.61
CA LEU A 182 20.40 10.66 25.72
C LEU A 182 20.26 12.18 25.56
N THR A 183 21.16 12.94 26.19
CA THR A 183 21.30 14.37 25.91
C THR A 183 22.01 14.55 24.58
N GLY A 184 21.57 15.51 23.76
CA GLY A 184 22.11 15.69 22.42
C GLY A 184 21.27 16.66 21.58
N ILE A 185 21.57 16.70 20.30
CA ILE A 185 20.79 17.41 19.29
C ILE A 185 19.94 16.36 18.57
N TYR A 186 18.66 16.65 18.39
CA TYR A 186 17.71 15.74 17.75
C TYR A 186 16.83 16.45 16.73
N SER A 187 16.28 15.68 15.79
CA SER A 187 15.41 16.13 14.69
C SER A 187 16.12 17.02 13.64
N PRO A 188 15.56 17.12 12.43
CA PRO A 188 16.01 18.07 11.39
C PRO A 188 16.08 19.53 11.85
N ASN A 189 15.30 19.91 12.86
CA ASN A 189 15.28 21.27 13.40
C ASN A 189 16.34 21.50 14.49
N GLU A 190 17.31 20.60 14.62
CA GLU A 190 18.45 20.69 15.53
C GLU A 190 18.05 21.01 16.99
N LYS A 191 16.96 20.39 17.45
CA LYS A 191 16.42 20.61 18.79
C LYS A 191 17.37 20.03 19.84
N LYS A 192 17.95 20.93 20.63
CA LYS A 192 18.86 20.59 21.73
C LYS A 192 18.09 20.07 22.95
N VAL A 193 18.49 18.90 23.42
CA VAL A 193 17.92 18.23 24.59
C VAL A 193 19.02 18.08 25.62
N THR A 194 18.92 18.87 26.68
CA THR A 194 19.95 18.99 27.73
C THR A 194 19.66 18.11 28.95
N ILE A 195 18.44 17.58 29.07
CA ILE A 195 18.01 16.77 30.20
C ILE A 195 17.54 15.42 29.67
N SER A 196 18.09 14.35 30.24
CA SER A 196 17.64 12.98 29.98
C SER A 196 16.23 12.77 30.51
N GLN A 197 15.37 12.16 29.70
CA GLN A 197 13.95 11.95 30.00
C GLN A 197 13.60 10.47 29.96
N THR A 198 12.65 10.06 30.80
CA THR A 198 12.04 8.73 30.68
C THR A 198 10.93 8.78 29.65
N LEU A 199 11.05 7.96 28.61
CA LEU A 199 10.08 7.84 27.53
C LEU A 199 9.49 6.43 27.52
N ILE A 200 8.22 6.35 27.18
CA ILE A 200 7.43 5.13 27.12
C ILE A 200 6.88 5.04 25.70
N ASP A 201 6.87 3.83 25.15
CA ASP A 201 6.27 3.57 23.85
C ASP A 201 4.76 3.91 23.85
N TYR A 202 4.27 4.46 22.74
CA TYR A 202 2.86 4.85 22.62
C TYR A 202 1.95 3.63 22.77
N GLN A 203 2.27 2.53 22.09
CA GLN A 203 1.42 1.34 22.04
C GLN A 203 1.41 0.61 23.39
N VAL A 204 2.55 0.52 24.07
CA VAL A 204 2.65 0.01 25.44
C VAL A 204 1.76 0.83 26.39
N ALA A 205 1.83 2.16 26.30
CA ALA A 205 1.00 3.03 27.14
C ALA A 205 -0.50 2.91 26.82
N TYR A 206 -0.84 2.82 25.53
CA TYR A 206 -2.22 2.62 25.07
C TYR A 206 -2.80 1.30 25.56
N GLN A 207 -2.08 0.19 25.38
CA GLN A 207 -2.49 -1.13 25.87
C GLN A 207 -2.63 -1.16 27.40
N ALA A 208 -1.72 -0.52 28.14
CA ALA A 208 -1.84 -0.40 29.59
C ALA A 208 -3.10 0.38 30.00
N GLY A 209 -3.45 1.44 29.27
CA GLY A 209 -4.70 2.18 29.44
C GLY A 209 -5.93 1.29 29.25
N LEU A 210 -5.96 0.53 28.15
CA LEU A 210 -7.03 -0.40 27.85
C LEU A 210 -7.17 -1.50 28.92
N SER A 211 -6.06 -2.12 29.34
CA SER A 211 -6.08 -3.16 30.36
C SER A 211 -6.54 -2.64 31.73
N PHE A 212 -6.22 -1.39 32.07
CA PHE A 212 -6.60 -0.80 33.35
C PHE A 212 -8.08 -0.36 33.39
N HIS A 213 -8.60 0.20 32.28
CA HIS A 213 -9.96 0.73 32.19
C HIS A 213 -10.97 -0.22 31.54
N GLY A 214 -10.50 -1.31 30.94
CA GLY A 214 -11.30 -2.31 30.22
C GLY A 214 -11.61 -1.95 28.76
N SER A 215 -11.69 -0.66 28.39
CA SER A 215 -11.95 -0.24 27.02
C SER A 215 -11.47 1.20 26.72
N ALA A 216 -11.32 1.53 25.44
CA ALA A 216 -10.98 2.89 25.01
C ALA A 216 -12.06 3.91 25.41
N THR A 217 -13.34 3.50 25.42
CA THR A 217 -14.45 4.37 25.82
C THR A 217 -14.46 4.64 27.33
N ALA A 218 -14.01 3.68 28.14
CA ALA A 218 -13.84 3.88 29.59
C ALA A 218 -12.67 4.82 29.89
N VAL A 219 -11.54 4.70 29.15
CA VAL A 219 -10.43 5.67 29.21
C VAL A 219 -10.94 7.09 28.92
N GLY A 220 -11.70 7.27 27.84
CA GLY A 220 -12.26 8.57 27.46
C GLY A 220 -13.16 9.17 28.55
N ARG A 221 -14.09 8.37 29.09
CA ARG A 221 -14.97 8.78 30.21
C ARG A 221 -14.17 9.22 31.45
N GLN A 222 -13.15 8.45 31.82
CA GLN A 222 -12.31 8.80 32.96
C GLN A 222 -11.58 10.14 32.75
N LEU A 223 -11.05 10.39 31.54
CA LEU A 223 -10.39 11.66 31.21
C LEU A 223 -11.35 12.84 31.27
N GLU A 224 -12.59 12.66 30.81
CA GLU A 224 -13.64 13.67 30.90
C GLU A 224 -14.03 13.97 32.36
N GLU A 225 -14.16 12.93 33.19
CA GLU A 225 -14.45 13.09 34.63
C GLU A 225 -13.34 13.85 35.36
N GLU A 226 -12.07 13.48 35.13
CA GLU A 226 -10.91 14.18 35.71
C GLU A 226 -10.83 15.63 35.24
N HIS A 227 -11.11 15.88 33.95
CA HIS A 227 -11.18 17.23 33.40
C HIS A 227 -12.29 18.05 34.05
N ASN A 228 -13.49 17.48 34.17
CA ASN A 228 -14.64 18.14 34.78
C ASN A 228 -14.41 18.43 36.27
N GLN A 229 -13.77 17.51 37.01
CA GLN A 229 -13.40 17.70 38.40
C GLN A 229 -12.38 18.83 38.56
N TYR A 230 -11.39 18.91 37.68
CA TYR A 230 -10.42 20.01 37.64
C TYR A 230 -11.09 21.35 37.32
N MET A 231 -11.97 21.40 36.31
CA MET A 231 -12.66 22.62 35.88
C MET A 231 -13.62 23.17 36.94
N ARG A 232 -14.16 22.32 37.83
CA ARG A 232 -14.96 22.77 38.98
C ARG A 232 -14.13 23.53 40.04
N GLY A 233 -12.80 23.42 40.02
CA GLY A 233 -11.90 24.05 41.00
C GLY A 233 -11.19 25.33 40.54
N VAL A 234 -11.28 25.71 39.26
CA VAL A 234 -10.45 26.80 38.69
C VAL A 234 -11.28 27.72 37.78
N LYS A 235 -11.46 28.99 38.18
CA LYS A 235 -12.09 30.02 37.31
C LYS A 235 -11.12 30.40 36.19
N ARG A 236 -11.44 29.97 34.96
CA ARG A 236 -10.83 30.34 33.67
C ARG A 236 -9.30 30.15 33.60
N LEU A 237 -8.88 28.96 33.19
CA LEU A 237 -7.60 28.73 32.50
C LEU A 237 -7.87 28.08 31.15
N ARG A 238 -7.13 28.51 30.12
CA ARG A 238 -7.29 28.10 28.72
C ARG A 238 -7.33 26.57 28.60
N LYS A 239 -8.16 26.07 27.67
CA LYS A 239 -8.16 24.70 27.15
C LYS A 239 -6.70 24.22 27.13
N ALA A 240 -6.38 23.17 27.89
CA ALA A 240 -5.05 22.61 27.92
C ALA A 240 -4.80 21.96 26.55
N ASP A 241 -4.43 22.78 25.56
CA ASP A 241 -4.12 22.32 24.22
C ASP A 241 -3.05 21.23 24.35
N GLU A 242 -3.29 20.10 23.69
CA GLU A 242 -2.25 19.08 23.59
C GLU A 242 -0.95 19.76 23.11
N PRO A 243 0.21 19.48 23.74
CA PRO A 243 1.48 19.98 23.26
C PRO A 243 1.57 19.74 21.77
N PHE A 244 1.72 20.82 21.01
CA PHE A 244 1.86 20.77 19.58
C PHE A 244 3.01 19.81 19.24
N ASP A 245 2.68 18.70 18.57
CA ASP A 245 3.66 17.66 18.22
C ASP A 245 4.76 18.25 17.34
N GLY A 246 4.39 19.01 16.31
CA GLY A 246 5.35 19.55 15.36
C GLY A 246 5.98 18.50 14.43
N LEU A 247 5.45 17.26 14.43
CA LEU A 247 5.77 16.17 13.49
C LEU A 247 7.29 15.93 13.39
N SER A 248 7.87 16.08 12.20
CA SER A 248 9.32 15.94 11.98
C SER A 248 10.17 16.92 12.78
N GLY A 249 9.58 17.97 13.38
CA GLY A 249 10.25 18.89 14.30
C GLY A 249 10.25 18.44 15.76
N ASN A 250 9.55 17.35 16.11
CA ASN A 250 9.49 16.84 17.48
C ASN A 250 10.74 16.01 17.80
N PRO A 251 11.62 16.44 18.74
CA PRO A 251 12.80 15.67 19.07
C PRO A 251 12.49 14.29 19.67
N LEU A 252 11.34 14.11 20.34
CA LEU A 252 10.99 12.83 20.98
C LEU A 252 10.91 11.68 19.97
N ARG A 253 10.46 11.96 18.75
CA ARG A 253 10.37 10.98 17.65
C ARG A 253 11.74 10.45 17.22
N PHE A 254 12.80 11.23 17.40
CA PHE A 254 14.16 10.90 16.97
C PHE A 254 15.00 10.25 18.09
N MET A 255 14.55 10.32 19.34
CA MET A 255 15.28 9.78 20.51
C MET A 255 15.28 8.26 20.61
N ALA A 256 14.43 7.57 19.84
CA ALA A 256 14.31 6.10 19.82
C ALA A 256 14.46 5.52 18.41
N ILE A 257 14.88 6.34 17.44
CA ILE A 257 15.01 5.99 16.04
C ILE A 257 16.49 5.90 15.69
N THR A 258 16.86 4.81 15.03
CA THR A 258 18.21 4.62 14.49
C THR A 258 18.17 4.31 13.00
N ARG A 259 19.13 4.83 12.24
CA ARG A 259 19.32 4.46 10.83
C ARG A 259 19.85 3.04 10.74
N ALA A 260 19.27 2.22 9.87
CA ALA A 260 19.74 0.86 9.66
C ALA A 260 19.46 0.37 8.23
N PRO A 261 20.41 -0.34 7.59
CA PRO A 261 20.18 -0.94 6.28
C PRO A 261 19.18 -2.08 6.37
N VAL A 262 18.73 -2.56 5.22
CA VAL A 262 18.04 -3.85 5.07
C VAL A 262 19.11 -4.88 4.73
N PHE A 263 19.22 -5.93 5.53
CA PHE A 263 20.16 -7.03 5.27
C PHE A 263 19.46 -8.15 4.51
N ASN A 264 19.90 -8.40 3.28
CA ASN A 264 19.36 -9.47 2.45
C ASN A 264 20.04 -10.80 2.79
N ARG A 265 19.26 -11.76 3.29
CA ARG A 265 19.78 -13.07 3.73
C ARG A 265 20.39 -13.88 2.59
N ASN A 266 19.86 -13.73 1.37
CA ASN A 266 20.27 -14.52 0.22
C ASN A 266 21.58 -13.99 -0.37
N THR A 267 21.69 -12.67 -0.51
CA THR A 267 22.90 -12.05 -1.09
C THR A 267 23.98 -11.76 -0.05
N GLN A 268 23.64 -11.81 1.24
CA GLN A 268 24.51 -11.38 2.35
C GLN A 268 24.96 -9.92 2.23
N GLN A 269 24.16 -9.08 1.57
CA GLN A 269 24.44 -7.66 1.36
C GLN A 269 23.47 -6.75 2.10
N ALA A 270 23.96 -5.55 2.43
CA ALA A 270 23.18 -4.52 3.09
C ALA A 270 22.74 -3.46 2.07
N GLU A 271 21.43 -3.26 1.98
CA GLU A 271 20.78 -2.31 1.10
C GLU A 271 20.28 -1.13 1.92
N TRP A 272 20.65 0.09 1.51
CA TRP A 272 20.19 1.29 2.20
C TRP A 272 18.94 1.89 1.58
N GLY A 273 18.56 1.51 0.36
CA GLY A 273 17.53 2.20 -0.42
C GLY A 273 18.02 3.56 -0.95
N ALA A 274 17.36 4.09 -1.97
CA ALA A 274 17.74 5.33 -2.63
C ALA A 274 16.54 6.30 -2.73
N TYR A 275 16.82 7.58 -2.93
CA TYR A 275 15.81 8.63 -3.08
C TYR A 275 15.61 8.91 -4.57
N CYS A 276 14.37 9.16 -4.98
CA CYS A 276 14.05 9.52 -6.37
C CYS A 276 14.54 10.95 -6.68
N LEU A 277 15.28 11.14 -7.78
CA LEU A 277 15.76 12.46 -8.21
C LEU A 277 14.60 13.39 -8.60
N GLY A 278 13.61 12.88 -9.34
CA GLY A 278 12.43 13.65 -9.78
C GLY A 278 11.54 14.12 -8.62
N CYS A 279 11.62 13.46 -7.47
CA CYS A 279 10.90 13.88 -6.25
C CYS A 279 11.68 14.94 -5.45
N GLN A 280 13.00 15.08 -5.63
CA GLN A 280 13.85 15.90 -4.78
C GLN A 280 13.47 17.39 -4.83
N ASP A 281 13.21 17.88 -6.04
CA ASP A 281 12.90 19.29 -6.32
C ASP A 281 11.42 19.52 -6.64
N TYR A 282 10.55 18.52 -6.42
CA TYR A 282 9.13 18.61 -6.73
C TYR A 282 8.46 19.78 -5.99
N LYS A 283 8.01 20.78 -6.77
CA LYS A 283 7.42 22.04 -6.27
C LYS A 283 5.90 21.98 -6.02
N GLY A 284 5.24 20.88 -6.40
CA GLY A 284 3.80 20.70 -6.19
C GLY A 284 3.41 20.45 -4.73
N ARG A 285 2.11 20.31 -4.45
CA ARG A 285 1.64 19.92 -3.10
C ARG A 285 2.29 18.59 -2.70
N ARG A 286 2.95 18.57 -1.54
CA ARG A 286 3.65 17.41 -1.00
C ARG A 286 2.67 16.28 -0.70
N THR A 287 2.37 15.45 -1.69
CA THR A 287 1.72 14.16 -1.46
C THR A 287 2.76 13.19 -0.89
N ARG A 288 2.29 12.22 -0.11
CA ARG A 288 3.15 11.18 0.49
C ARG A 288 3.98 10.45 -0.58
N SER A 289 3.39 10.19 -1.75
CA SER A 289 4.00 9.44 -2.85
C SER A 289 5.14 10.17 -3.54
N LEU A 290 5.05 11.50 -3.68
CA LEU A 290 6.09 12.36 -4.28
C LEU A 290 6.98 13.01 -3.21
N CYS A 291 6.94 12.53 -1.97
CA CYS A 291 7.76 13.08 -0.90
C CYS A 291 9.23 12.75 -1.14
N TRP A 292 10.07 13.78 -1.24
CA TRP A 292 11.53 13.65 -1.39
C TRP A 292 12.23 12.84 -0.28
N ARG A 293 11.59 12.65 0.89
CA ARG A 293 12.10 11.81 1.97
C ARG A 293 11.74 10.33 1.85
N ARG A 294 10.93 9.95 0.85
CA ARG A 294 10.60 8.55 0.54
C ARG A 294 11.80 7.86 -0.09
N ARG A 295 12.03 6.60 0.29
CA ARG A 295 13.12 5.76 -0.21
C ARG A 295 12.57 4.59 -0.98
N TYR A 296 13.33 4.13 -1.95
CA TYR A 296 12.96 3.11 -2.90
C TYR A 296 14.04 2.02 -2.98
N THR A 297 13.57 0.78 -3.12
CA THR A 297 14.31 -0.32 -3.75
C THR A 297 14.21 -0.19 -5.27
N ALA A 298 14.99 -0.98 -6.03
CA ALA A 298 14.88 -1.04 -7.49
C ALA A 298 13.45 -1.38 -7.97
N SER A 299 12.83 -2.38 -7.32
CA SER A 299 11.44 -2.77 -7.61
C SER A 299 10.44 -1.64 -7.37
N SER A 300 10.42 -1.08 -6.15
CA SER A 300 9.48 0.00 -5.81
C SER A 300 9.72 1.31 -6.56
N LEU A 301 10.95 1.56 -7.05
CA LEU A 301 11.21 2.70 -7.93
C LEU A 301 10.60 2.46 -9.31
N THR A 302 10.65 1.22 -9.82
CA THR A 302 10.00 0.87 -11.10
C THR A 302 8.52 1.21 -11.04
N ASP A 303 7.82 0.78 -9.98
CA ASP A 303 6.41 1.08 -9.79
C ASP A 303 6.15 2.60 -9.68
N HIS A 304 7.05 3.31 -8.99
CA HIS A 304 6.99 4.78 -8.87
C HIS A 304 7.13 5.48 -10.22
N LEU A 305 8.07 5.06 -11.06
CA LEU A 305 8.28 5.65 -12.39
C LEU A 305 7.15 5.28 -13.38
N VAL A 306 6.55 4.11 -13.24
CA VAL A 306 5.33 3.75 -14.00
C VAL A 306 4.17 4.66 -13.62
N GLN A 307 4.02 4.96 -12.33
CA GLN A 307 2.90 5.76 -11.84
C GLN A 307 3.07 7.27 -12.10
N TYR A 308 4.30 7.79 -11.98
CA TYR A 308 4.57 9.23 -11.99
C TYR A 308 5.40 9.69 -13.18
N GLY A 309 5.72 8.80 -14.12
CA GLY A 309 6.56 9.09 -15.27
C GLY A 309 8.06 8.97 -14.98
N ARG A 310 8.84 8.86 -16.06
CA ARG A 310 10.30 8.77 -16.00
C ARG A 310 10.91 10.08 -15.52
N ILE A 311 12.20 10.06 -15.20
CA ILE A 311 12.89 11.28 -14.76
C ILE A 311 13.68 11.83 -15.94
N GLU A 312 13.33 13.04 -16.36
CA GLU A 312 14.03 13.78 -17.41
C GLU A 312 14.45 15.13 -16.85
N CYS A 313 15.72 15.51 -17.08
CA CYS A 313 16.28 16.77 -16.56
C CYS A 313 16.11 17.00 -15.05
N GLY A 314 15.98 15.93 -14.26
CA GLY A 314 15.84 16.00 -12.80
C GLY A 314 14.40 16.19 -12.29
N GLU A 315 13.42 16.20 -13.19
CA GLU A 315 12.00 16.25 -12.84
C GLU A 315 11.28 15.01 -13.40
N HIS A 316 10.13 14.66 -12.84
CA HIS A 316 9.29 13.64 -13.46
C HIS A 316 8.74 14.17 -14.78
N SER A 317 9.14 13.58 -15.91
CA SER A 317 8.45 13.81 -17.18
C SER A 317 7.10 13.11 -17.08
N ALA A 318 6.03 13.90 -17.02
CA ALA A 318 4.74 13.38 -17.43
C ALA A 318 4.94 12.89 -18.86
N ASP A 319 4.63 11.62 -19.15
CA ASP A 319 4.46 11.22 -20.54
C ASP A 319 3.45 12.21 -21.14
N ASP A 320 3.90 12.97 -22.14
CA ASP A 320 3.35 14.24 -22.66
C ASP A 320 1.92 14.16 -23.25
N LYS A 321 1.05 13.27 -22.78
CA LYS A 321 -0.19 12.91 -23.50
C LYS A 321 -1.44 12.60 -22.69
N HIS A 322 -1.54 12.92 -21.40
CA HIS A 322 -2.75 12.55 -20.64
C HIS A 322 -3.36 13.69 -19.84
N GLU A 323 -4.42 14.27 -20.42
CA GLU A 323 -5.49 14.97 -19.71
C GLU A 323 -6.01 14.08 -18.56
N SER A 324 -6.33 14.67 -17.40
CA SER A 324 -6.94 13.93 -16.28
C SER A 324 -8.45 14.09 -16.30
N TYR A 325 -9.19 12.98 -16.41
CA TYR A 325 -10.65 12.99 -16.52
C TYR A 325 -11.30 12.49 -15.22
N PHE A 326 -12.25 13.26 -14.69
CA PHE A 326 -13.03 12.93 -13.49
C PHE A 326 -14.53 12.89 -13.82
N ARG A 327 -15.24 11.93 -13.21
CA ARG A 327 -16.71 11.81 -13.23
C ARG A 327 -17.21 11.93 -11.79
N LEU A 328 -17.93 13.01 -11.48
CA LEU A 328 -18.34 13.41 -10.13
C LEU A 328 -19.86 13.30 -9.96
N LEU A 329 -20.32 12.70 -8.87
CA LEU A 329 -21.72 12.71 -8.46
C LEU A 329 -21.96 13.87 -7.47
N VAL A 330 -22.66 14.90 -7.93
CA VAL A 330 -23.00 16.12 -7.18
C VAL A 330 -24.41 15.97 -6.57
N ASP A 331 -24.53 16.24 -5.27
CA ASP A 331 -25.77 16.17 -4.49
C ASP A 331 -26.54 14.84 -4.57
N GLY A 332 -25.84 13.76 -4.95
CA GLY A 332 -26.44 12.44 -5.13
C GLY A 332 -27.43 12.36 -6.30
N LYS A 333 -27.47 13.37 -7.18
CA LYS A 333 -28.46 13.47 -8.27
C LYS A 333 -27.83 13.78 -9.62
N HIS A 334 -26.73 14.54 -9.65
CA HIS A 334 -26.19 15.06 -10.90
C HIS A 334 -24.81 14.50 -11.20
N ILE A 335 -24.59 14.05 -12.43
CA ILE A 335 -23.25 13.65 -12.88
C ILE A 335 -22.58 14.81 -13.61
N LYS A 336 -21.34 15.13 -13.21
CA LYS A 336 -20.50 16.15 -13.82
C LYS A 336 -19.16 15.58 -14.23
N TYR A 337 -18.67 16.02 -15.38
CA TYR A 337 -17.40 15.61 -15.96
C TYR A 337 -16.39 16.74 -15.80
N LEU A 338 -15.18 16.44 -15.36
CA LEU A 338 -14.12 17.44 -15.20
C LEU A 338 -12.88 16.94 -15.91
N VAL A 339 -12.40 17.70 -16.89
CA VAL A 339 -11.13 17.46 -17.58
C VAL A 339 -10.13 18.47 -17.03
N ILE A 340 -9.03 17.98 -16.49
CA ILE A 340 -7.97 18.79 -15.91
C ILE A 340 -6.72 18.62 -16.75
N ASP A 341 -6.33 19.68 -17.45
CA ASP A 341 -4.98 19.85 -17.98
C ASP A 341 -3.99 20.01 -16.83
N GLN A 342 -2.79 19.42 -16.95
CA GLN A 342 -1.79 19.53 -15.90
C GLN A 342 -1.32 20.99 -15.76
N GLY A 343 -1.50 21.56 -14.57
CA GLY A 343 -0.99 22.90 -14.20
C GLY A 343 -1.93 24.07 -14.50
N LEU A 344 -3.16 23.84 -14.94
CA LEU A 344 -4.06 24.92 -15.37
C LEU A 344 -4.77 25.67 -14.22
N TYR A 345 -4.97 25.05 -13.06
CA TYR A 345 -5.87 25.61 -12.03
C TYR A 345 -5.22 25.75 -10.65
N ASP A 346 -5.35 26.94 -10.05
CA ASP A 346 -5.08 27.16 -8.62
C ASP A 346 -6.24 26.61 -7.77
N VAL A 347 -5.96 26.31 -6.51
CA VAL A 347 -6.90 25.79 -5.51
C VAL A 347 -8.09 26.72 -5.31
N GLU A 348 -7.88 28.01 -5.51
CA GLU A 348 -8.91 29.05 -5.34
C GLU A 348 -9.98 28.96 -6.45
N ASP A 349 -9.59 28.61 -7.68
CA ASP A 349 -10.51 28.44 -8.82
C ASP A 349 -11.38 27.18 -8.69
N MET A 350 -10.85 26.12 -8.08
CA MET A 350 -11.59 24.88 -7.82
C MET A 350 -12.59 24.99 -6.65
N CYS A 351 -12.48 26.02 -5.81
CA CYS A 351 -13.35 26.22 -4.63
C CYS A 351 -14.52 27.18 -4.89
N PHE A 352 -14.67 27.72 -6.10
CA PHE A 352 -15.69 28.71 -6.44
C PHE A 352 -16.72 28.14 -7.46
N GLU A 353 -17.88 27.72 -6.94
CA GLU A 353 -18.96 27.05 -7.69
C GLU A 353 -19.38 27.75 -9.01
N PRO A 354 -19.54 29.09 -9.10
CA PRO A 354 -19.95 29.75 -10.33
C PRO A 354 -18.91 29.71 -11.45
N ALA A 355 -17.62 29.71 -11.11
CA ALA A 355 -16.55 29.56 -12.09
C ALA A 355 -16.40 28.10 -12.52
N LEU A 356 -16.55 27.15 -11.59
CA LEU A 356 -16.48 25.73 -11.88
C LEU A 356 -17.57 25.32 -12.88
N LEU A 357 -18.83 25.72 -12.67
CA LEU A 357 -19.98 25.33 -13.51
C LEU A 357 -19.89 25.75 -14.99
N SER A 358 -19.24 26.88 -15.29
CA SER A 358 -19.05 27.35 -16.68
C SER A 358 -17.88 26.67 -17.40
N MET A 359 -17.05 25.93 -16.68
CA MET A 359 -15.83 25.28 -17.16
C MET A 359 -15.96 23.74 -17.25
N ILE A 360 -17.08 23.17 -16.79
CA ILE A 360 -17.38 21.73 -16.92
C ILE A 360 -17.59 21.45 -18.42
N PRO A 361 -16.83 20.53 -19.05
CA PRO A 361 -17.08 20.12 -20.42
C PRO A 361 -18.51 19.59 -20.60
N PRO A 362 -19.03 19.61 -21.84
CA PRO A 362 -20.32 19.01 -22.13
C PRO A 362 -20.34 17.54 -21.70
N LEU A 363 -21.54 17.02 -21.43
CA LEU A 363 -21.71 15.59 -21.22
C LEU A 363 -21.07 14.81 -22.38
N PRO A 364 -20.40 13.68 -22.12
CA PRO A 364 -19.85 12.84 -23.18
C PRO A 364 -20.92 12.48 -24.22
N PRO A 365 -20.52 12.08 -25.44
CA PRO A 365 -21.43 11.61 -26.47
C PRO A 365 -22.38 10.53 -25.95
N GLU A 366 -23.56 10.43 -26.54
CA GLU A 366 -24.54 9.38 -26.21
C GLU A 366 -24.42 8.19 -27.14
N ILE A 367 -24.83 7.02 -26.65
CA ILE A 367 -25.02 5.86 -27.51
C ILE A 367 -26.26 6.09 -28.39
N THR A 368 -26.11 5.97 -29.70
CA THR A 368 -27.18 6.31 -30.66
C THR A 368 -28.00 5.09 -31.11
N ASN A 369 -27.41 3.90 -31.07
CA ASN A 369 -28.04 2.64 -31.47
C ASN A 369 -29.02 2.09 -30.41
N ILE A 370 -30.09 2.85 -30.16
CA ILE A 370 -31.12 2.50 -29.18
C ILE A 370 -32.18 1.60 -29.82
N TRP A 371 -32.03 0.28 -29.67
CA TRP A 371 -32.95 -0.70 -30.26
C TRP A 371 -33.89 -1.39 -29.26
N HIS A 372 -33.62 -1.30 -27.95
CA HIS A 372 -34.43 -1.90 -26.90
C HIS A 372 -35.32 -0.83 -26.25
N PRO A 373 -36.61 -1.10 -25.98
CA PRO A 373 -37.54 -0.07 -25.49
C PRO A 373 -37.32 0.33 -24.03
N LEU A 374 -36.76 -0.56 -23.20
CA LEU A 374 -36.46 -0.26 -21.79
C LEU A 374 -35.21 0.63 -21.69
N GLN A 375 -35.36 1.77 -21.02
CA GLN A 375 -34.29 2.66 -20.59
C GLN A 375 -34.47 2.94 -19.10
N MET A 376 -33.40 2.88 -18.31
CA MET A 376 -33.44 3.16 -16.87
C MET A 376 -32.26 4.00 -16.44
N ASP A 377 -32.48 4.91 -15.48
CA ASP A 377 -31.39 5.72 -14.94
C ASP A 377 -30.40 4.85 -14.15
N HIS A 378 -29.11 5.01 -14.41
CA HIS A 378 -28.06 4.29 -13.72
C HIS A 378 -28.08 4.46 -12.18
N LEU A 379 -28.65 5.57 -11.66
CA LEU A 379 -28.83 5.80 -10.22
C LEU A 379 -29.98 4.99 -9.60
N GLU A 380 -30.86 4.38 -10.39
CA GLU A 380 -31.91 3.48 -9.90
C GLU A 380 -31.35 2.10 -9.47
N PHE A 381 -30.10 1.83 -9.82
CA PHE A 381 -29.44 0.56 -9.54
C PHE A 381 -28.60 0.64 -8.26
N ARG A 382 -28.70 -0.39 -7.44
CA ARG A 382 -27.79 -0.60 -6.31
C ARG A 382 -26.63 -1.47 -6.76
N MET A 383 -25.43 -0.88 -6.83
CA MET A 383 -24.20 -1.58 -7.16
C MET A 383 -23.87 -2.62 -6.09
N VAL A 384 -23.57 -3.85 -6.53
CA VAL A 384 -23.25 -4.99 -5.67
C VAL A 384 -21.74 -5.27 -5.72
N LYS A 385 -21.18 -5.34 -6.93
CA LYS A 385 -19.78 -5.72 -7.13
C LYS A 385 -19.24 -5.15 -8.44
N ASP A 386 -18.05 -4.56 -8.41
CA ASP A 386 -17.33 -4.21 -9.64
C ASP A 386 -16.70 -5.47 -10.24
N LEU A 387 -16.99 -5.73 -11.52
CA LEU A 387 -16.46 -6.87 -12.27
C LEU A 387 -15.25 -6.45 -13.10
N ARG A 388 -15.32 -5.26 -13.72
CA ARG A 388 -14.23 -4.54 -14.41
C ARG A 388 -14.51 -3.03 -14.35
N SER A 389 -13.55 -2.22 -14.80
CA SER A 389 -13.59 -0.75 -14.77
C SER A 389 -14.91 -0.12 -15.29
N SER A 390 -15.55 -0.69 -16.32
CA SER A 390 -16.81 -0.23 -16.93
C SER A 390 -17.97 -1.25 -16.79
N VAL A 391 -17.77 -2.29 -15.97
CA VAL A 391 -18.69 -3.43 -15.86
C VAL A 391 -18.95 -3.75 -14.39
N CYS A 392 -20.20 -3.66 -13.95
CA CYS A 392 -20.55 -3.97 -12.56
C CYS A 392 -21.78 -4.87 -12.46
N GLU A 393 -21.86 -5.62 -11.38
CA GLU A 393 -23.05 -6.33 -10.95
C GLU A 393 -23.94 -5.37 -10.14
N ALA A 394 -25.22 -5.32 -10.47
CA ALA A 394 -26.19 -4.47 -9.80
C ALA A 394 -27.53 -5.17 -9.54
N THR A 395 -28.32 -4.56 -8.66
CA THR A 395 -29.70 -4.97 -8.37
C THR A 395 -30.63 -3.76 -8.55
N ALA A 396 -31.84 -3.99 -9.05
CA ALA A 396 -32.88 -2.97 -9.13
C ALA A 396 -34.23 -3.58 -8.73
N PRO A 397 -35.18 -2.79 -8.20
CA PRO A 397 -36.51 -3.28 -7.83
C PRO A 397 -37.25 -4.01 -8.95
N ASN A 398 -36.99 -3.61 -10.21
CA ASN A 398 -37.66 -4.16 -11.40
C ASN A 398 -37.07 -5.49 -11.87
N PHE A 399 -35.94 -5.94 -11.29
CA PHE A 399 -35.28 -7.19 -11.67
C PHE A 399 -35.26 -8.16 -10.48
N PRO A 400 -35.79 -9.40 -10.63
CA PRO A 400 -35.85 -10.38 -9.55
C PRO A 400 -34.49 -11.00 -9.19
N SER A 401 -33.44 -10.73 -9.98
CA SER A 401 -32.09 -11.23 -9.81
C SER A 401 -31.08 -10.14 -10.14
N SER A 402 -29.85 -10.29 -9.65
CA SER A 402 -28.76 -9.39 -10.04
C SER A 402 -28.47 -9.48 -11.54
N ILE A 403 -28.11 -8.33 -12.09
CA ILE A 403 -27.83 -8.10 -13.51
C ILE A 403 -26.43 -7.52 -13.66
N VAL A 404 -25.93 -7.48 -14.89
CA VAL A 404 -24.65 -6.85 -15.22
C VAL A 404 -24.91 -5.56 -16.00
N LEU A 405 -24.29 -4.47 -15.56
CA LEU A 405 -24.31 -3.17 -16.22
C LEU A 405 -22.99 -2.97 -16.96
N LYS A 406 -23.05 -2.52 -18.21
CA LYS A 406 -21.91 -2.06 -19.00
C LYS A 406 -22.16 -0.63 -19.41
N PHE A 407 -21.31 0.31 -19.05
CA PHE A 407 -21.53 1.73 -19.36
C PHE A 407 -20.24 2.53 -19.52
N ALA A 408 -20.32 3.58 -20.34
CA ALA A 408 -19.25 4.51 -20.61
C ALA A 408 -19.10 5.46 -19.42
N ARG A 409 -17.89 5.51 -18.89
CA ARG A 409 -17.49 6.48 -17.89
C ARG A 409 -16.86 7.70 -18.53
N PHE A 410 -16.38 7.60 -19.76
CA PHE A 410 -15.78 8.68 -20.55
C PHE A 410 -16.19 8.59 -22.03
N ASP A 411 -15.96 9.66 -22.80
CA ASP A 411 -16.35 9.77 -24.22
C ASP A 411 -15.68 8.73 -25.11
N TRP A 412 -14.40 8.41 -24.90
CA TRP A 412 -13.69 7.41 -25.70
C TRP A 412 -14.18 5.97 -25.51
N GLU A 413 -14.95 5.68 -24.46
CA GLU A 413 -15.55 4.35 -24.23
C GLU A 413 -16.88 4.19 -25.00
N ILE A 414 -17.50 5.29 -25.45
CA ILE A 414 -18.79 5.27 -26.16
C ILE A 414 -18.72 4.47 -27.47
N PRO A 415 -17.72 4.64 -28.36
CA PRO A 415 -17.66 3.88 -29.61
C PRO A 415 -17.62 2.37 -29.41
N GLN A 416 -16.93 1.89 -28.37
CA GLN A 416 -16.86 0.45 -28.06
C GLN A 416 -18.22 -0.09 -27.61
N LEU A 417 -18.92 0.65 -26.73
CA LEU A 417 -20.26 0.27 -26.28
C LEU A 417 -21.32 0.41 -27.38
N GLU A 418 -21.13 1.33 -28.33
CA GLU A 418 -21.96 1.47 -29.53
C GLU A 418 -21.86 0.18 -30.38
N HIS A 419 -20.63 -0.29 -30.65
CA HIS A 419 -20.41 -1.54 -31.38
C HIS A 419 -20.97 -2.74 -30.62
N GLU A 420 -20.72 -2.82 -29.31
CA GLU A 420 -21.23 -3.93 -28.51
C GLU A 420 -22.76 -3.95 -28.46
N THR A 421 -23.40 -2.78 -28.33
CA THR A 421 -24.86 -2.64 -28.39
C THR A 421 -25.43 -3.13 -29.72
N LEU A 422 -24.74 -2.81 -30.83
CA LEU A 422 -25.12 -3.27 -32.16
C LEU A 422 -24.94 -4.78 -32.32
N ALA A 423 -23.86 -5.35 -31.76
CA ALA A 423 -23.66 -6.80 -31.74
C ALA A 423 -24.76 -7.53 -30.96
N TYR A 424 -25.17 -7.01 -29.80
CA TYR A 424 -26.31 -7.55 -29.05
C TYR A 424 -27.62 -7.49 -29.83
N LYS A 425 -27.80 -6.51 -30.72
CA LYS A 425 -28.94 -6.45 -31.65
C LYS A 425 -28.90 -7.59 -32.65
N TRP A 426 -27.72 -7.92 -33.20
CA TRP A 426 -27.57 -9.00 -34.19
C TRP A 426 -27.86 -10.38 -33.58
N ILE A 427 -27.38 -10.61 -32.36
CA ILE A 427 -27.56 -11.90 -31.67
C ILE A 427 -28.85 -11.98 -30.84
N ALA A 428 -29.67 -10.92 -30.84
CA ALA A 428 -30.94 -10.90 -30.13
C ALA A 428 -31.76 -12.13 -30.56
N GLU A 429 -32.30 -12.87 -29.58
CA GLU A 429 -33.11 -14.09 -29.77
C GLU A 429 -32.35 -15.38 -30.18
N HIS A 430 -31.03 -15.34 -30.35
CA HIS A 430 -30.28 -16.50 -30.86
C HIS A 430 -29.52 -17.30 -29.78
N ALA A 431 -29.66 -16.94 -28.50
CA ALA A 431 -29.02 -17.62 -27.36
C ALA A 431 -27.49 -17.82 -27.55
N ILE A 432 -26.81 -16.80 -28.09
CA ILE A 432 -25.37 -16.78 -28.32
C ILE A 432 -24.65 -16.09 -27.16
N GLY A 433 -25.14 -14.92 -26.77
CA GLY A 433 -24.63 -14.14 -25.64
C GLY A 433 -25.67 -13.99 -24.53
N PRO A 434 -25.31 -13.30 -23.43
CA PRO A 434 -26.25 -12.94 -22.38
C PRO A 434 -27.45 -12.16 -22.92
N LYS A 435 -28.63 -12.39 -22.35
CA LYS A 435 -29.83 -11.64 -22.70
C LYS A 435 -29.64 -10.15 -22.42
N PHE A 436 -29.82 -9.33 -23.46
CA PHE A 436 -29.92 -7.88 -23.35
C PHE A 436 -31.23 -7.49 -22.66
N LEU A 437 -31.16 -6.68 -21.61
CA LEU A 437 -32.31 -6.32 -20.77
C LEU A 437 -32.79 -4.88 -21.00
N GLY A 438 -31.93 -3.98 -21.47
CA GLY A 438 -32.27 -2.57 -21.70
C GLY A 438 -31.05 -1.65 -21.76
N HIS A 439 -31.33 -0.38 -22.01
CA HIS A 439 -30.33 0.68 -22.07
C HIS A 439 -30.21 1.40 -20.72
N LEU A 440 -29.01 1.90 -20.43
CA LEU A 440 -28.70 2.68 -19.23
C LEU A 440 -28.63 4.15 -19.59
N THR A 441 -29.33 4.99 -18.83
CA THR A 441 -29.34 6.44 -19.01
C THR A 441 -28.66 7.17 -17.86
N GLU A 442 -28.10 8.33 -18.18
CA GLU A 442 -27.55 9.29 -17.22
C GLU A 442 -27.89 10.69 -17.73
N GLU A 443 -28.53 11.52 -16.92
CA GLU A 443 -28.90 12.90 -17.31
C GLU A 443 -29.65 12.97 -18.65
N GLY A 444 -30.46 11.94 -18.96
CA GLY A 444 -31.27 11.85 -20.17
C GLY A 444 -30.57 11.29 -21.42
N ARG A 445 -29.26 11.05 -21.39
CA ARG A 445 -28.52 10.39 -22.49
C ARG A 445 -28.29 8.91 -22.22
N VAL A 446 -28.22 8.09 -23.28
CA VAL A 446 -27.85 6.67 -23.15
C VAL A 446 -26.33 6.55 -23.03
N ILE A 447 -25.87 5.89 -21.98
CA ILE A 447 -24.43 5.72 -21.67
C ILE A 447 -23.97 4.27 -21.72
N GLY A 448 -24.88 3.32 -21.87
CA GLY A 448 -24.57 1.90 -21.81
C GLY A 448 -25.81 1.04 -21.86
N PHE A 449 -25.66 -0.20 -21.40
CA PHE A 449 -26.73 -1.19 -21.39
C PHE A 449 -26.60 -2.17 -20.24
N MET A 450 -27.68 -2.92 -20.02
CA MET A 450 -27.81 -3.95 -18.99
C MET A 450 -28.08 -5.31 -19.63
N ILE A 451 -27.40 -6.34 -19.11
CA ILE A 451 -27.53 -7.72 -19.56
C ILE A 451 -27.77 -8.65 -18.36
N GLU A 452 -28.28 -9.84 -18.63
CA GLU A 452 -28.45 -10.85 -17.59
C GLU A 452 -27.10 -11.31 -17.02
N LYS A 453 -27.09 -11.64 -15.73
CA LYS A 453 -25.94 -12.29 -15.11
C LYS A 453 -25.97 -13.79 -15.38
N ILE A 454 -24.99 -14.29 -16.13
CA ILE A 454 -24.79 -15.74 -16.31
C ILE A 454 -24.36 -16.36 -14.97
N ARG A 455 -24.96 -17.50 -14.60
CA ARG A 455 -24.67 -18.24 -13.36
C ARG A 455 -24.27 -19.67 -13.69
N GLY A 456 -23.46 -20.30 -12.83
CA GLY A 456 -23.05 -21.69 -13.01
C GLY A 456 -22.23 -21.89 -14.28
N PHE A 457 -21.13 -21.16 -14.40
CA PHE A 457 -20.24 -21.21 -15.55
C PHE A 457 -18.77 -21.37 -15.11
N LYS A 458 -17.95 -21.88 -16.03
CA LYS A 458 -16.49 -21.80 -15.99
C LYS A 458 -16.01 -21.09 -17.27
N HIS A 459 -14.82 -20.50 -17.22
CA HIS A 459 -14.16 -20.06 -18.45
C HIS A 459 -13.78 -21.28 -19.30
N ALA A 460 -13.76 -21.11 -20.62
CA ALA A 460 -13.41 -22.19 -21.52
C ALA A 460 -11.99 -22.70 -21.28
N GLU A 461 -11.81 -24.00 -21.40
CA GLU A 461 -10.52 -24.67 -21.37
C GLU A 461 -10.26 -25.37 -22.71
N PRO A 462 -9.02 -25.76 -23.04
CA PRO A 462 -8.74 -26.52 -24.26
C PRO A 462 -9.60 -27.78 -24.43
N GLY A 463 -10.03 -28.40 -23.32
CA GLY A 463 -10.94 -29.56 -23.34
C GLY A 463 -12.38 -29.25 -23.76
N ASP A 464 -12.80 -27.98 -23.76
CA ASP A 464 -14.16 -27.55 -24.08
C ASP A 464 -14.33 -27.16 -25.57
N LEU A 465 -13.34 -27.49 -26.42
CA LEU A 465 -13.26 -27.06 -27.82
C LEU A 465 -14.55 -27.27 -28.60
N ALA A 466 -15.16 -28.46 -28.50
CA ALA A 466 -16.37 -28.80 -29.26
C ALA A 466 -17.57 -27.90 -28.90
N VAL A 467 -17.73 -27.57 -27.63
CA VAL A 467 -18.83 -26.72 -27.14
C VAL A 467 -18.58 -25.26 -27.52
N CYS A 468 -17.32 -24.82 -27.46
CA CYS A 468 -16.90 -23.49 -27.91
C CYS A 468 -17.11 -23.31 -29.42
N GLN A 469 -16.73 -24.32 -30.22
CA GLN A 469 -16.94 -24.36 -31.66
C GLN A 469 -18.43 -24.26 -32.02
N ALA A 470 -19.28 -25.02 -31.32
CA ALA A 470 -20.72 -24.95 -31.53
C ALA A 470 -21.30 -23.57 -31.18
N ALA A 471 -20.76 -22.86 -30.20
CA ALA A 471 -21.17 -21.49 -29.87
C ALA A 471 -20.72 -20.48 -30.93
N LEU A 472 -19.47 -20.60 -31.40
CA LEU A 472 -18.92 -19.75 -32.45
C LEU A 472 -19.61 -19.97 -33.80
N GLU A 473 -19.93 -21.20 -34.16
CA GLU A 473 -20.69 -21.53 -35.37
C GLU A 473 -22.08 -20.90 -35.36
N ARG A 474 -22.76 -20.86 -34.19
CA ARG A 474 -24.04 -20.15 -34.07
C ARG A 474 -23.90 -18.66 -34.39
N LEU A 475 -22.80 -18.03 -33.97
CA LEU A 475 -22.51 -16.63 -34.28
C LEU A 475 -22.19 -16.43 -35.77
N HIS A 476 -21.34 -17.29 -36.34
CA HIS A 476 -20.95 -17.22 -37.76
C HIS A 476 -22.13 -17.41 -38.71
N ARG A 477 -23.11 -18.25 -38.35
CA ARG A 477 -24.36 -18.40 -39.13
C ARG A 477 -25.20 -17.12 -39.23
N LEU A 478 -24.97 -16.15 -38.34
CA LEU A 478 -25.59 -14.82 -38.42
C LEU A 478 -24.76 -13.84 -39.26
N GLY A 479 -23.71 -14.30 -39.95
CA GLY A 479 -22.78 -13.44 -40.68
C GLY A 479 -22.02 -12.50 -39.74
N THR A 480 -21.74 -12.93 -38.50
CA THR A 480 -21.07 -12.09 -37.50
C THR A 480 -19.75 -12.72 -37.09
N LYS A 481 -18.68 -11.94 -37.16
CA LYS A 481 -17.37 -12.27 -36.61
C LYS A 481 -17.25 -11.71 -35.19
N HIS A 482 -16.73 -12.49 -34.24
CA HIS A 482 -16.55 -12.01 -32.86
C HIS A 482 -15.34 -11.07 -32.72
N GLY A 483 -14.23 -11.36 -33.40
CA GLY A 483 -13.02 -10.53 -33.44
C GLY A 483 -12.01 -10.73 -32.30
N ASP A 484 -12.43 -11.19 -31.13
CA ASP A 484 -11.59 -11.46 -29.94
C ASP A 484 -11.99 -12.75 -29.23
N VAL A 485 -12.00 -13.86 -29.97
CA VAL A 485 -12.33 -15.18 -29.42
C VAL A 485 -11.16 -15.70 -28.61
N ASN A 486 -11.31 -15.77 -27.29
CA ASN A 486 -10.32 -16.33 -26.38
C ASN A 486 -11.00 -17.01 -25.17
N LYS A 487 -10.24 -17.76 -24.37
CA LYS A 487 -10.78 -18.51 -23.22
C LYS A 487 -11.50 -17.67 -22.17
N HIS A 488 -11.21 -16.38 -22.08
CA HIS A 488 -11.83 -15.46 -21.12
C HIS A 488 -13.19 -14.95 -21.61
N ASN A 489 -13.40 -14.88 -22.93
CA ASN A 489 -14.62 -14.39 -23.57
C ASN A 489 -15.65 -15.49 -23.88
N ILE A 490 -15.37 -16.74 -23.48
CA ILE A 490 -16.28 -17.87 -23.63
C ILE A 490 -16.59 -18.46 -22.25
N LEU A 491 -17.88 -18.44 -21.89
CA LEU A 491 -18.38 -19.00 -20.63
C LEU A 491 -19.06 -20.35 -20.92
N VAL A 492 -18.46 -21.43 -20.43
CA VAL A 492 -19.00 -22.79 -20.54
C VAL A 492 -19.88 -23.08 -19.33
N ARG A 493 -21.10 -23.56 -19.56
CA ARG A 493 -22.02 -23.94 -18.48
C ARG A 493 -21.44 -25.09 -17.66
N SER A 494 -21.70 -25.10 -16.35
CA SER A 494 -21.19 -26.14 -15.45
C SER A 494 -21.73 -27.55 -15.75
N ASP A 495 -22.82 -27.68 -16.50
CA ASP A 495 -23.35 -28.94 -17.02
C ASP A 495 -22.58 -29.46 -18.25
N GLY A 496 -21.72 -28.64 -18.86
CA GLY A 496 -20.94 -28.97 -20.04
C GLY A 496 -21.74 -28.98 -21.36
N GLU A 497 -23.03 -28.65 -21.33
CA GLU A 497 -23.93 -28.80 -22.48
C GLU A 497 -24.01 -27.55 -23.37
N GLY A 498 -23.38 -26.44 -22.99
CA GLY A 498 -23.41 -25.22 -23.77
C GLY A 498 -22.37 -24.17 -23.38
N ALA A 499 -22.11 -23.25 -24.30
CA ALA A 499 -21.25 -22.10 -24.10
C ALA A 499 -21.93 -20.81 -24.56
N THR A 500 -21.61 -19.72 -23.85
CA THR A 500 -22.08 -18.36 -24.08
C THR A 500 -20.89 -17.46 -24.38
N LEU A 501 -20.98 -16.69 -25.47
CA LEU A 501 -19.96 -15.71 -25.86
C LEU A 501 -20.24 -14.37 -25.16
N ILE A 502 -19.18 -13.69 -24.74
CA ILE A 502 -19.23 -12.37 -24.07
C ILE A 502 -18.16 -11.44 -24.66
N ASP A 503 -18.27 -10.14 -24.40
CA ASP A 503 -17.35 -9.10 -24.89
C ASP A 503 -17.36 -8.95 -26.43
N PHE A 504 -18.47 -8.43 -26.96
CA PHE A 504 -18.66 -8.21 -28.40
C PHE A 504 -18.22 -6.82 -28.86
N ASP A 505 -17.31 -6.17 -28.15
CA ASP A 505 -16.87 -4.78 -28.39
C ASP A 505 -16.13 -4.58 -29.73
N VAL A 506 -15.52 -5.65 -30.25
CA VAL A 506 -14.86 -5.70 -31.56
C VAL A 506 -15.60 -6.60 -32.57
N ALA A 507 -16.82 -7.03 -32.24
CA ALA A 507 -17.61 -7.85 -33.14
C ALA A 507 -18.08 -7.04 -34.36
N GLN A 508 -18.09 -7.67 -35.52
CA GLN A 508 -18.47 -7.02 -36.77
C GLN A 508 -19.26 -7.95 -37.67
N PHE A 509 -20.18 -7.39 -38.45
CA PHE A 509 -20.82 -8.11 -39.52
C PHE A 509 -19.78 -8.46 -40.61
N CYS A 510 -19.80 -9.70 -41.07
CA CYS A 510 -18.81 -10.26 -41.99
C CYS A 510 -19.52 -11.23 -42.95
N GLU A 511 -19.57 -10.83 -44.22
CA GLU A 511 -20.13 -11.65 -45.32
C GLU A 511 -19.07 -12.55 -45.97
N ASP A 512 -17.81 -12.49 -45.50
CA ASP A 512 -16.70 -13.27 -46.04
C ASP A 512 -16.56 -14.58 -45.25
N ASP A 513 -17.07 -15.66 -45.84
CA ASP A 513 -16.97 -17.02 -45.29
C ASP A 513 -15.53 -17.46 -45.02
N VAL A 514 -14.53 -16.91 -45.74
CA VAL A 514 -13.12 -17.22 -45.51
C VAL A 514 -12.67 -16.64 -44.17
N VAL A 515 -13.05 -15.39 -43.88
CA VAL A 515 -12.68 -14.70 -42.63
C VAL A 515 -13.36 -15.36 -41.43
N LEU A 516 -14.61 -15.82 -41.58
CA LEU A 516 -15.31 -16.58 -40.53
C LEU A 516 -14.66 -17.95 -40.32
N ALA A 517 -14.29 -18.65 -41.40
CA ALA A 517 -13.59 -19.93 -41.32
C ALA A 517 -12.21 -19.80 -40.66
N GLU A 518 -11.48 -18.70 -40.90
CA GLU A 518 -10.21 -18.41 -40.24
C GLU A 518 -10.37 -18.20 -38.72
N GLU A 519 -11.38 -17.43 -38.28
CA GLU A 519 -11.71 -17.27 -36.86
C GLU A 519 -12.14 -18.59 -36.22
N TYR A 520 -12.86 -19.43 -36.96
CA TYR A 520 -13.24 -20.76 -36.49
C TYR A 520 -12.02 -21.68 -36.31
N GLN A 521 -11.10 -21.66 -37.28
CA GLN A 521 -9.88 -22.48 -37.23
C GLN A 521 -8.87 -21.97 -36.19
N SER A 522 -8.88 -20.69 -35.84
CA SER A 522 -7.98 -20.14 -34.81
C SER A 522 -8.37 -20.54 -33.40
N LEU A 523 -9.63 -20.87 -33.15
CA LEU A 523 -10.19 -21.09 -31.81
C LEU A 523 -9.39 -22.08 -30.94
N GLU A 524 -8.96 -23.23 -31.48
CA GLU A 524 -8.19 -24.22 -30.71
C GLU A 524 -6.87 -23.62 -30.17
N ARG A 525 -6.19 -22.84 -31.01
CA ARG A 525 -4.95 -22.14 -30.63
C ARG A 525 -5.21 -21.05 -29.61
N GLU A 526 -6.30 -20.29 -29.75
CA GLU A 526 -6.66 -19.22 -28.78
C GLU A 526 -7.06 -19.79 -27.40
N LEU A 527 -7.69 -20.97 -27.35
CA LEU A 527 -7.96 -21.66 -26.08
C LEU A 527 -6.69 -22.17 -25.40
N CYS A 528 -5.68 -22.56 -26.17
CA CYS A 528 -4.39 -23.03 -25.66
C CYS A 528 -3.43 -21.90 -25.28
N ASP A 529 -3.75 -20.63 -25.55
CA ASP A 529 -2.84 -19.53 -25.29
C ASP A 529 -2.60 -19.31 -23.78
N THR A 530 -1.32 -19.21 -23.41
CA THR A 530 -0.86 -18.94 -22.04
C THR A 530 -0.30 -17.54 -21.87
N SER A 531 -0.36 -16.70 -22.91
CA SER A 531 0.25 -15.35 -22.92
C SER A 531 -0.40 -14.35 -21.97
N GLY A 532 -1.59 -14.66 -21.43
CA GLY A 532 -2.36 -13.76 -20.56
C GLY A 532 -3.12 -12.67 -21.32
N ARG A 533 -3.21 -12.75 -22.65
CA ARG A 533 -4.18 -11.98 -23.45
C ARG A 533 -5.61 -12.35 -23.01
N GLY A 534 -6.45 -11.35 -22.73
CA GLY A 534 -7.86 -11.55 -22.35
C GLY A 534 -8.25 -11.26 -20.89
N GLY A 535 -7.36 -10.65 -20.08
CA GLY A 535 -7.73 -10.04 -18.80
C GLY A 535 -7.75 -11.00 -17.60
N ILE A 536 -6.89 -10.71 -16.63
CA ILE A 536 -6.91 -11.33 -15.29
C ILE A 536 -8.07 -10.70 -14.51
N LEU A 537 -8.99 -11.51 -14.00
CA LEU A 537 -9.92 -11.07 -12.95
C LEU A 537 -9.06 -10.65 -11.75
N THR A 538 -8.89 -9.35 -11.56
CA THR A 538 -8.27 -8.80 -10.37
C THR A 538 -9.18 -9.08 -9.18
N GLU A 539 -8.85 -10.11 -8.40
CA GLU A 539 -9.17 -10.11 -6.97
C GLU A 539 -8.26 -9.09 -6.27
N SER A 540 -8.45 -7.81 -6.59
CA SER A 540 -7.99 -6.68 -5.78
C SER A 540 -9.22 -6.16 -5.08
N VAL A 541 -9.39 -6.48 -3.79
CA VAL A 541 -8.95 -5.59 -2.71
C VAL A 541 -9.44 -4.17 -2.99
N ILE A 542 -10.55 -3.80 -2.36
CA ILE A 542 -10.88 -2.42 -2.06
C ILE A 542 -11.09 -2.32 -0.54
N PRO A 543 -10.52 -1.31 0.14
CA PRO A 543 -10.81 -1.00 1.54
C PRO A 543 -12.26 -0.59 1.82
#